data_AF-A0A3Q3R2K5-F1
#
_entry.id   AF-A0A3Q3R2K5-F1
#
_cell.length_a   1.000
_cell.length_b   1.000
_cell.length_c   1.000
_cell.angle_alpha   90.00
_cell.angle_beta   90.00
_cell.angle_gamma   90.00
#
_symmetry.space_group_name_H-M   'P 1'
#
loop_
_entity.id
_entity.type
_entity.pdbx_description
1 polymer ?
#
loop_
_entity_poly.entity_id
_entity_poly.type
_entity_poly.pdbx_seq_one_letter_code
_entity_poly.pdbx_strand_id
1 'polypeptide(L)'
;MQECVPPPFYSKQGSQHWLNMTTQHMQQVQPLNPHQARAQFLGMVSAFPMFGSSFFYIQSLNSASIHAPCILAVNLNGLHFLNKDTHVCYVAESTYCLYSYVCEHFRNLTASIFSLEKFVLCCQF
;
A
#
# COMPACT_ATOMS: atom_id res chain seq x y z
N MET A 1 3.72 17.61 15.26
CA MET A 1 2.43 16.89 15.22
C MET A 1 1.97 16.63 13.80
N GLN A 2 1.83 17.65 12.94
CA GLN A 2 1.38 17.47 11.56
C GLN A 2 2.30 16.55 10.72
N GLU A 3 3.61 16.57 11.00
CA GLU A 3 4.59 15.68 10.34
C GLU A 3 4.52 14.21 10.81
N CYS A 4 3.84 13.94 11.93
CA CYS A 4 3.76 12.60 12.52
C CYS A 4 2.41 11.90 12.27
N VAL A 5 1.44 12.64 11.72
CA VAL A 5 0.08 12.16 11.44
C VAL A 5 -0.16 12.27 9.94
N PRO A 6 -0.61 11.20 9.25
CA PRO A 6 -0.85 11.29 7.82
C PRO A 6 -1.92 12.36 7.51
N PRO A 7 -1.74 13.19 6.47
CA PRO A 7 -2.60 14.35 6.20
C PRO A 7 -4.11 14.07 6.17
N PRO A 8 -4.59 12.94 5.59
CA PRO A 8 -6.02 12.62 5.57
C PRO A 8 -6.65 12.41 6.95
N PHE A 9 -5.85 12.12 7.98
CA PHE A 9 -6.34 11.92 9.35
C PHE A 9 -6.17 13.17 10.20
N TYR A 10 -5.18 14.01 9.91
CA TYR A 10 -4.92 15.21 10.70
C TYR A 10 -6.12 16.16 10.67
N SER A 11 -6.79 16.33 9.52
CA SER A 11 -7.99 17.16 9.41
C SER A 11 -9.25 16.56 10.04
N LYS A 12 -9.27 15.24 10.30
CA LYS A 12 -10.43 14.55 10.88
C LYS A 12 -10.55 14.72 12.40
N GLN A 13 -9.49 15.15 13.07
CA GLN A 13 -9.47 15.37 14.51
C GLN A 13 -8.79 16.69 14.88
N GLY A 14 -9.21 17.30 15.98
CA GLY A 14 -8.62 18.56 16.44
C GLY A 14 -7.16 18.38 16.89
N SER A 15 -6.34 19.41 16.70
CA SER A 15 -4.91 19.41 17.08
C SER A 15 -4.68 19.06 18.56
N GLN A 16 -5.56 19.53 19.45
CA GLN A 16 -5.54 19.21 20.88
C GLN A 16 -5.81 17.73 21.16
N HIS A 17 -6.68 17.10 20.38
CA HIS A 17 -6.98 15.68 20.55
C HIS A 17 -5.77 14.82 20.17
N TRP A 18 -5.08 15.15 19.08
CA TRP A 18 -3.81 14.53 18.71
C TRP A 18 -2.75 14.69 19.80
N LEU A 19 -2.61 15.89 20.37
CA LEU A 19 -1.66 16.15 21.47
C LEU A 19 -1.96 15.24 22.68
N ASN A 20 -3.23 15.19 23.10
CA ASN A 20 -3.64 14.37 24.24
C ASN A 20 -3.34 12.88 24.00
N MET A 21 -3.68 12.34 22.83
CA MET A 21 -3.37 10.94 22.48
C MET A 21 -1.86 10.68 22.49
N THR A 22 -1.06 11.56 21.89
CA THR A 22 0.39 11.40 21.88
C THR A 22 0.97 11.45 23.30
N THR A 23 0.55 12.39 24.14
CA THR A 23 1.00 12.46 25.54
C THR A 23 0.64 11.22 26.33
N GLN A 24 -0.57 10.67 26.13
CA GLN A 24 -1.01 9.42 26.77
C GLN A 24 -0.13 8.23 26.38
N HIS A 25 0.19 8.07 25.10
CA HIS A 25 1.02 6.96 24.63
C HIS A 25 2.52 7.16 24.84
N MET A 26 2.98 8.39 25.09
CA MET A 26 4.40 8.69 25.28
C MET A 26 5.00 7.95 26.48
N GLN A 27 4.23 7.69 27.54
CA GLN A 27 4.70 6.96 28.72
C GLN A 27 5.13 5.52 28.41
N GLN A 28 4.50 4.89 27.41
CA GLN A 28 4.83 3.52 26.98
C GLN A 28 6.09 3.48 26.11
N VAL A 29 6.38 4.57 25.40
CA VAL A 29 7.51 4.69 24.47
C VAL A 29 8.75 5.28 25.15
N GLN A 30 8.58 6.08 26.21
CA GLN A 30 9.66 6.75 26.95
C GLN A 30 10.84 5.85 27.38
N PRO A 31 10.65 4.60 27.84
CA PRO A 31 11.76 3.74 28.25
C PRO A 31 12.55 3.15 27.08
N LEU A 32 12.08 3.30 25.84
CA LEU A 32 12.70 2.72 24.66
C LEU A 32 13.82 3.61 24.13
N ASN A 33 14.94 3.00 23.74
CA ASN A 33 15.91 3.70 22.89
C ASN A 33 15.40 3.82 21.44
N PRO A 34 15.99 4.69 20.60
CA PRO A 34 15.52 4.91 19.23
C PRO A 34 15.45 3.64 18.37
N HIS A 35 16.37 2.69 18.54
CA HIS A 35 16.35 1.43 17.79
C HIS A 35 15.19 0.53 18.23
N GLN A 36 14.94 0.43 19.53
CA GLN A 36 13.82 -0.31 20.09
C GLN A 36 12.47 0.28 19.65
N ALA A 37 12.33 1.61 19.69
CA ALA A 37 11.13 2.30 19.23
C ALA A 37 10.87 2.03 17.74
N ARG A 38 11.91 2.07 16.89
CA ARG A 38 11.80 1.72 15.46
C ARG A 38 11.41 0.27 15.25
N ALA A 39 12.04 -0.67 15.97
CA ALA A 39 11.73 -2.09 15.85
C ALA A 39 10.29 -2.40 16.29
N GLN A 40 9.82 -1.82 17.40
CA GLN A 40 8.43 -1.95 17.84
C GLN A 40 7.46 -1.34 16.84
N PHE A 41 7.75 -0.16 16.31
CA PHE A 41 6.92 0.47 15.27
C PHE A 41 6.81 -0.43 14.04
N LEU A 42 7.94 -0.94 13.54
CA LEU A 42 7.97 -1.87 12.41
C LEU A 42 7.20 -3.16 12.71
N GLY A 43 7.28 -3.67 13.94
CA GLY A 43 6.49 -4.82 14.39
C GLY A 43 4.98 -4.55 14.41
N MET A 44 4.54 -3.33 14.71
CA MET A 44 3.13 -2.95 14.63
C MET A 44 2.67 -2.81 13.18
N VAL A 45 3.43 -2.08 12.36
CA VAL A 45 3.02 -1.81 10.97
C VAL A 45 3.18 -3.03 10.05
N SER A 46 4.00 -4.02 10.41
CA SER A 46 4.20 -5.24 9.61
C SER A 46 2.96 -6.12 9.53
N ALA A 47 2.02 -5.98 10.47
CA ALA A 47 0.73 -6.66 10.42
C ALA A 47 -0.22 -6.08 9.37
N PHE A 48 0.08 -4.90 8.80
CA PHE A 48 -0.78 -4.30 7.79
C PHE A 48 -0.66 -5.03 6.45
N PRO A 49 -1.78 -5.31 5.76
CA PRO A 49 -1.76 -6.08 4.50
C PRO A 49 -0.86 -5.48 3.41
N MET A 50 -0.70 -4.15 3.42
CA MET A 50 0.09 -3.40 2.45
C MET A 50 1.51 -3.07 2.94
N PHE A 51 1.95 -3.64 4.06
CA PHE A 51 3.30 -3.42 4.55
C PHE A 51 4.34 -3.98 3.57
N GLY A 52 5.39 -3.21 3.33
CA GLY A 52 6.46 -3.58 2.40
C GLY A 52 6.05 -3.57 0.92
N SER A 53 4.89 -2.99 0.58
CA SER A 53 4.44 -2.88 -0.81
C SER A 53 5.19 -1.79 -1.58
N SER A 54 5.50 -2.07 -2.84
CA SER A 54 5.75 -1.05 -3.87
C SER A 54 4.44 -0.69 -4.55
N PHE A 55 4.15 0.60 -4.69
CA PHE A 55 2.87 1.08 -5.25
C PHE A 55 3.08 1.70 -6.63
N PHE A 56 2.22 1.34 -7.58
CA PHE A 56 2.25 1.80 -8.96
C PHE A 56 0.87 2.32 -9.35
N TYR A 57 0.83 3.48 -10.00
CA TYR A 57 -0.41 4.01 -10.55
C TYR A 57 -0.66 3.40 -11.93
N ILE A 58 -1.82 2.77 -12.09
CA ILE A 58 -2.24 2.12 -13.33
C ILE A 58 -3.30 2.98 -14.00
N GLN A 59 -2.94 3.56 -15.14
CA GLN A 59 -3.84 4.47 -15.88
C GLN A 59 -4.94 3.70 -16.63
N SER A 60 -4.59 2.54 -17.17
CA SER A 60 -5.50 1.67 -17.92
C SER A 60 -5.09 0.22 -17.76
N LEU A 61 -6.08 -0.67 -17.76
CA LEU A 61 -5.87 -2.12 -17.71
C LEU A 61 -6.90 -2.84 -18.58
N ASN A 62 -6.54 -4.01 -19.11
CA ASN A 62 -7.43 -4.84 -19.92
C ASN A 62 -7.96 -6.05 -19.13
N SER A 63 -8.96 -5.82 -18.27
CA SER A 63 -9.66 -6.86 -17.51
C SER A 63 -11.11 -6.46 -17.29
N ALA A 64 -11.99 -7.46 -17.23
CA ALA A 64 -13.41 -7.26 -16.93
C ALA A 64 -13.69 -7.16 -15.43
N SER A 65 -12.77 -7.65 -14.58
CA SER A 65 -12.95 -7.75 -13.13
C SER A 65 -12.35 -6.56 -12.36
N ILE A 66 -11.40 -5.83 -12.97
CA ILE A 66 -10.69 -4.72 -12.34
C ILE A 66 -10.95 -3.43 -13.12
N HIS A 67 -11.26 -2.35 -12.40
CA HIS A 67 -11.49 -1.05 -13.02
C HIS A 67 -10.27 -0.15 -12.88
N ALA A 68 -9.79 0.39 -14.01
CA ALA A 68 -8.81 1.47 -14.05
C ALA A 68 -9.52 2.85 -14.04
N PRO A 69 -8.85 3.93 -13.58
CA PRO A 69 -7.52 3.93 -12.96
C PRO A 69 -7.50 3.32 -11.55
N CYS A 70 -6.44 2.62 -11.21
CA CYS A 70 -6.26 1.97 -9.91
C CYS A 70 -4.81 2.07 -9.42
N ILE A 71 -4.57 1.67 -8.19
CA ILE A 71 -3.23 1.53 -7.62
C ILE A 71 -2.92 0.04 -7.55
N LEU A 72 -1.79 -0.38 -8.12
CA LEU A 72 -1.23 -1.71 -7.93
C LEU A 72 -0.23 -1.66 -6.77
N ALA A 73 -0.46 -2.45 -5.72
CA ALA A 73 0.51 -2.69 -4.67
C ALA A 73 1.13 -4.08 -4.84
N VAL A 74 2.46 -4.14 -4.91
CA VAL A 74 3.23 -5.38 -5.06
C VAL A 74 4.01 -5.65 -3.79
N ASN A 75 3.77 -6.77 -3.13
CA ASN A 75 4.54 -7.22 -1.96
C ASN A 75 4.75 -8.73 -1.95
N LEU A 76 5.37 -9.26 -0.90
CA LEU A 76 5.66 -10.69 -0.75
C LEU A 76 4.39 -11.56 -0.76
N ASN A 77 3.22 -10.99 -0.43
CA ASN A 77 1.96 -11.71 -0.41
C ASN A 77 1.30 -11.77 -1.81
N GLY A 78 1.63 -10.85 -2.72
CA GLY A 78 0.96 -10.79 -4.01
C GLY A 78 0.92 -9.44 -4.71
N LEU A 79 0.06 -9.41 -5.72
CA LEU A 79 -0.42 -8.23 -6.43
C LEU A 79 -1.78 -7.84 -5.87
N HIS A 80 -1.91 -6.60 -5.40
CA HIS A 80 -3.15 -6.09 -4.83
C HIS A 80 -3.61 -4.89 -5.65
N PHE A 81 -4.84 -4.92 -6.14
CA PHE A 81 -5.44 -3.82 -6.90
C PHE A 81 -6.36 -3.01 -5.99
N LEU A 82 -6.01 -1.75 -5.78
CA LEU A 82 -6.70 -0.83 -4.90
C LEU A 82 -7.42 0.26 -5.70
N ASN A 83 -8.56 0.71 -5.19
CA ASN A 83 -9.19 1.94 -5.65
C ASN A 83 -8.22 3.12 -5.51
N LYS A 84 -8.16 4.01 -6.50
CA LYS A 84 -7.29 5.20 -6.43
C LYS A 84 -7.68 6.21 -5.35
N ASP A 85 -8.96 6.29 -5.00
CA ASP A 85 -9.51 7.30 -4.08
C ASP A 85 -9.77 6.70 -2.69
N THR A 86 -10.39 5.52 -2.64
CA THR A 86 -10.75 4.89 -1.37
C THR A 86 -9.64 4.06 -0.76
N HIS A 87 -8.62 3.70 -1.55
CA HIS A 87 -7.54 2.77 -1.17
C HIS A 87 -8.03 1.41 -0.65
N VAL A 88 -9.27 1.02 -0.97
CA VAL A 88 -9.81 -0.31 -0.67
C VAL A 88 -9.29 -1.30 -1.70
N CYS A 89 -8.78 -2.44 -1.24
CA CYS A 89 -8.37 -3.56 -2.10
C CYS A 89 -9.61 -4.31 -2.59
N TYR A 90 -9.70 -4.52 -3.91
CA TYR A 90 -10.78 -5.29 -4.53
C TYR A 90 -10.35 -6.69 -4.96
N VAL A 91 -9.11 -6.81 -5.40
CA VAL A 91 -8.54 -8.05 -5.93
C VAL A 91 -7.14 -8.21 -5.37
N ALA A 92 -6.88 -9.39 -4.80
CA ALA A 92 -5.57 -9.79 -4.29
C ALA A 92 -5.19 -11.11 -4.96
N GLU A 93 -4.19 -11.07 -5.83
CA GLU A 93 -3.65 -12.23 -6.53
C GLU A 93 -2.33 -12.62 -5.90
N SER A 94 -2.17 -13.90 -5.58
CA SER A 94 -0.91 -14.41 -5.02
C SER A 94 0.23 -14.28 -6.05
N THR A 95 1.45 -13.95 -5.59
CA THR A 95 2.62 -13.88 -6.49
C THR A 95 2.89 -15.20 -7.21
N TYR A 96 2.51 -16.33 -6.59
CA TYR A 96 2.59 -17.66 -7.20
C TYR A 96 1.69 -17.83 -8.42
N CYS A 97 0.74 -16.92 -8.62
CA CYS A 97 -0.12 -16.91 -9.80
C CYS A 97 0.52 -16.16 -10.97
N LEU A 98 1.62 -15.42 -10.79
CA LEU A 98 2.32 -14.74 -11.87
C LEU A 98 3.10 -15.75 -12.73
N TYR A 99 2.64 -15.97 -13.97
CA TYR A 99 3.30 -16.89 -14.90
C TYR A 99 4.41 -16.22 -15.70
N SER A 100 4.16 -15.00 -16.17
CA SER A 100 5.13 -14.21 -16.91
C SER A 100 4.84 -12.72 -16.78
N TYR A 101 5.87 -11.90 -16.95
CA TYR A 101 5.72 -10.46 -17.10
C TYR A 101 6.69 -9.93 -18.16
N VAL A 102 6.28 -8.87 -18.85
CA VAL A 102 7.09 -8.16 -19.84
C VAL A 102 6.92 -6.67 -19.56
N CYS A 103 8.04 -5.97 -19.39
CA CYS A 103 8.06 -4.52 -19.32
C CYS A 103 8.49 -3.97 -20.68
N GLU A 104 7.57 -3.33 -21.39
CA GLU A 104 7.85 -2.68 -22.67
C GLU A 104 8.04 -1.18 -22.46
N HIS A 105 9.15 -0.67 -23.01
CA HIS A 105 9.45 0.77 -23.09
C HIS A 105 9.37 1.51 -21.74
N PHE A 106 9.62 0.80 -20.63
CA PHE A 106 9.51 1.33 -19.26
C PHE A 106 8.18 2.00 -18.95
N ARG A 107 7.08 1.64 -19.64
CA ARG A 107 5.76 2.24 -19.42
C ARG A 107 4.62 1.23 -19.42
N ASN A 108 4.79 0.10 -20.10
CA ASN A 108 3.76 -0.92 -20.16
C ASN A 108 4.27 -2.19 -19.49
N LEU A 109 3.67 -2.57 -18.37
CA LEU A 109 3.88 -3.85 -17.71
C LEU A 109 2.77 -4.80 -18.12
N THR A 110 3.07 -5.77 -18.99
CA THR A 110 2.15 -6.87 -19.26
C THR A 110 2.45 -8.01 -18.29
N ALA A 111 1.45 -8.46 -17.52
CA ALA A 111 1.55 -9.58 -16.60
C ALA A 111 0.50 -10.65 -16.95
N SER A 112 0.92 -11.91 -17.04
CA SER A 112 0.01 -13.05 -17.22
C SER A 112 -0.15 -13.78 -15.89
N ILE A 113 -1.38 -13.91 -15.41
CA ILE A 113 -1.70 -14.58 -14.14
C ILE A 113 -2.39 -15.93 -14.46
N PHE A 114 -2.13 -16.96 -13.65
CA PHE A 114 -2.53 -18.36 -13.89
C PHE A 114 -4.04 -18.59 -14.05
N SER A 115 -4.88 -17.61 -13.69
CA SER A 115 -6.33 -17.65 -13.85
C SER A 115 -6.83 -17.43 -15.30
N LEU A 116 -5.96 -17.55 -16.32
CA LEU A 116 -6.23 -17.24 -17.74
C LEU A 116 -6.52 -15.77 -18.08
N GLU A 117 -6.63 -14.87 -17.09
CA GLU A 117 -6.68 -13.42 -17.35
C GLU A 117 -5.27 -12.87 -17.58
N LYS A 118 -5.06 -12.26 -18.76
CA LYS A 118 -3.86 -11.48 -19.07
C LYS A 118 -4.11 -10.02 -18.69
N PHE A 119 -3.34 -9.50 -17.74
CA PHE A 119 -3.38 -8.09 -17.37
C PHE A 119 -2.33 -7.33 -18.16
N VAL A 120 -2.75 -6.46 -19.07
CA VAL A 120 -1.86 -5.43 -19.63
C VAL A 120 -2.02 -4.18 -18.78
N LEU A 121 -0.98 -3.81 -18.04
CA LEU A 121 -0.97 -2.66 -17.14
C LEU A 121 -0.15 -1.54 -17.78
N CYS A 122 -0.76 -0.38 -17.97
CA CYS A 122 -0.02 0.83 -18.35
C CYS A 122 0.39 1.58 -17.07
N CYS A 123 1.67 1.51 -16.72
CA CYS A 123 2.26 2.14 -15.55
C CYS A 123 2.87 3.48 -15.93
N GLN A 124 2.52 4.55 -15.22
CA GLN A 124 3.30 5.79 -15.28
C GLN A 124 4.42 5.69 -14.24
N PHE A 125 5.67 5.74 -14.70
CA PHE A 125 6.87 5.94 -13.88
C PHE A 125 7.21 7.41 -13.79
#